data_AF-A0A072PF57-F1
#
_entry.id   AF-A0A072PF57-F1
#
_cell.length_a   1.000
_cell.length_b   1.000
_cell.length_c   1.000
_cell.angle_alpha   90.00
_cell.angle_beta   90.00
_cell.angle_gamma   90.00
#
_symmetry.space_group_name_H-M   'P 1'
#
loop_
_entity.id
_entity.type
_entity.pdbx_description
1 polymer ?
#
loop_
_entity_poly.entity_id
_entity_poly.type
_entity_poly.pdbx_seq_one_letter_code
_entity_poly.pdbx_strand_id
1 'polypeptide(L)'
;MGLYAFSLAGSNYATPIACGWIADSLGFAWVFYLPAIFLGVLFIFLFFFMEETNYHRKTSGIVAGTETPPPEATTEDDYEKNPVIKNTATPTENGEWTPAPKTYIQKLSVWKPNPGQSMISRAIRSLKYLTWPVIFYSGFSYGSYLIWFNVLNATASIILGGSPYNFSASMVGTSYVACCVGVVAASVLTGPCSDWLTIKLARRNGGIMEAEHRLWPFAMCVIVVPASLILWGVGAANQVHWFGLICAMATLAFAVTCGVSLSINYR
;
A
#
# COMPACT_ATOMS: atom_id res chain seq x y z
N MET A 1 5.38 -8.39 -3.58
CA MET A 1 4.02 -7.82 -3.51
C MET A 1 3.03 -8.65 -2.70
N GLY A 2 2.83 -9.96 -2.97
CA GLY A 2 1.84 -10.79 -2.25
C GLY A 2 1.88 -10.69 -0.71
N LEU A 3 3.07 -10.81 -0.09
CA LEU A 3 3.27 -10.63 1.35
C LEU A 3 2.86 -9.24 1.89
N TYR A 4 3.06 -8.17 1.10
CA TYR A 4 2.66 -6.82 1.47
C TYR A 4 1.14 -6.66 1.42
N ALA A 5 0.51 -7.14 0.35
CA ALA A 5 -0.95 -7.16 0.22
C ALA A 5 -1.61 -8.04 1.31
N PHE A 6 -1.01 -9.18 1.63
CA PHE A 6 -1.43 -10.04 2.74
C PHE A 6 -1.33 -9.32 4.09
N SER A 7 -0.21 -8.67 4.40
CA SER A 7 -0.05 -7.91 5.65
C SER A 7 -1.04 -6.75 5.76
N LEU A 8 -1.24 -6.00 4.66
CA LEU A 8 -2.12 -4.83 4.63
C LEU A 8 -3.60 -5.21 4.70
N ALA A 9 -4.08 -6.13 3.85
CA ALA A 9 -5.48 -6.55 3.88
C ALA A 9 -5.77 -7.49 5.06
N GLY A 10 -4.87 -8.42 5.37
CA GLY A 10 -5.04 -9.43 6.42
C GLY A 10 -5.15 -8.83 7.82
N SER A 11 -4.36 -7.80 8.14
CA SER A 11 -4.47 -7.08 9.43
C SER A 11 -5.83 -6.38 9.60
N ASN A 12 -6.37 -5.80 8.51
CA ASN A 12 -7.67 -5.14 8.51
C ASN A 12 -8.81 -6.14 8.80
N TYR A 13 -8.81 -7.32 8.19
CA TYR A 13 -9.84 -8.35 8.46
C TYR A 13 -9.59 -9.14 9.76
N ALA A 14 -8.35 -9.25 10.24
CA ALA A 14 -8.05 -9.90 11.52
C ALA A 14 -8.49 -9.08 12.73
N THR A 15 -8.55 -7.75 12.61
CA THR A 15 -8.92 -6.86 13.71
C THR A 15 -10.36 -7.11 14.22
N PRO A 16 -11.40 -7.16 13.36
CA PRO A 16 -12.76 -7.55 13.77
C PRO A 16 -12.86 -8.91 14.49
N ILE A 17 -12.01 -9.89 14.15
CA ILE A 17 -11.99 -11.19 14.82
C ILE A 17 -11.67 -11.00 16.30
N ALA A 18 -10.54 -10.36 16.62
CA ALA A 18 -10.14 -10.08 18.00
C ALA A 18 -11.18 -9.21 18.73
N CYS A 19 -11.68 -8.17 18.07
CA CYS A 19 -12.69 -7.27 18.64
C CYS A 19 -14.00 -8.00 19.00
N GLY A 20 -14.45 -8.98 18.20
CA GLY A 20 -15.67 -9.74 18.47
C GLY A 20 -15.59 -10.58 19.75
N TRP A 21 -14.46 -11.25 19.98
CA TRP A 21 -14.23 -12.02 21.23
C TRP A 21 -14.08 -11.11 22.45
N ILE A 22 -13.44 -9.95 22.30
CA ILE A 22 -13.32 -8.95 23.38
C ILE A 22 -14.69 -8.36 23.73
N ALA A 23 -15.52 -8.06 22.72
CA ALA A 23 -16.86 -7.49 22.92
C ALA A 23 -17.78 -8.41 23.74
N ASP A 24 -17.78 -9.72 23.47
CA ASP A 24 -18.61 -10.69 24.19
C ASP A 24 -18.08 -11.02 25.61
N SER A 25 -16.76 -11.00 25.82
CA SER A 25 -16.14 -11.43 27.10
C SER A 25 -15.92 -10.30 28.11
N LEU A 26 -15.52 -9.11 27.63
CA LEU A 26 -15.16 -7.95 28.46
C LEU A 26 -16.15 -6.79 28.29
N GLY A 27 -17.02 -6.84 27.27
CA GLY A 27 -17.97 -5.79 26.94
C GLY A 27 -17.42 -4.76 25.95
N PHE A 28 -18.34 -4.08 25.26
CA PHE A 28 -18.07 -3.19 24.13
C PHE A 28 -17.03 -2.08 24.40
N ALA A 29 -16.97 -1.52 25.61
CA ALA A 29 -16.01 -0.47 25.96
C ALA A 29 -14.53 -0.92 25.87
N TRP A 30 -14.25 -2.18 26.22
CA TRP A 30 -12.88 -2.72 26.21
C TRP A 30 -12.31 -2.93 24.81
N VAL A 31 -13.17 -2.97 23.78
CA VAL A 31 -12.77 -2.96 22.36
C VAL A 31 -12.01 -1.67 22.00
N PHE A 32 -12.26 -0.55 22.70
CA PHE A 32 -11.52 0.70 22.49
C PHE A 32 -10.31 0.82 23.42
N TYR A 33 -10.41 0.36 24.67
CA TYR A 33 -9.32 0.48 25.64
C TYR A 33 -8.09 -0.37 25.27
N LEU A 34 -8.27 -1.61 24.80
CA LEU A 34 -7.14 -2.49 24.48
C LEU A 34 -6.27 -1.97 23.32
N PRO A 35 -6.82 -1.54 22.16
CA PRO A 35 -6.04 -0.88 21.11
C PRO A 35 -5.40 0.43 21.56
N ALA A 36 -6.07 1.21 22.41
CA ALA A 36 -5.52 2.47 22.93
C ALA A 36 -4.29 2.23 23.82
N ILE A 37 -4.32 1.23 24.71
CA ILE A 37 -3.17 0.82 25.53
C ILE A 37 -2.03 0.34 24.63
N PHE A 38 -2.31 -0.52 23.64
CA PHE A 38 -1.29 -1.03 22.72
C PHE A 38 -0.64 0.08 21.89
N LEU A 39 -1.44 1.04 21.38
CA LEU A 39 -0.95 2.23 20.68
C LEU A 39 -0.10 3.12 21.60
N GLY A 40 -0.48 3.27 22.88
CA GLY A 40 0.30 4.01 23.88
C GLY A 40 1.66 3.37 24.16
N VAL A 41 1.71 2.04 24.32
CA VAL A 41 2.96 1.30 24.48
C VAL A 41 3.83 1.39 23.22
N LEU A 42 3.25 1.26 22.02
CA LEU A 42 3.95 1.47 20.75
C LEU A 42 4.48 2.90 20.60
N PHE A 43 3.72 3.90 21.03
CA PHE A 43 4.15 5.30 21.00
C PHE A 43 5.37 5.51 21.92
N ILE A 44 5.34 4.98 23.14
CA ILE A 44 6.49 5.03 24.06
C ILE A 44 7.69 4.27 23.46
N PHE A 45 7.47 3.08 22.91
CA PHE A 45 8.53 2.28 22.29
C PHE A 45 9.17 3.01 21.10
N LEU A 46 8.37 3.53 20.17
CA LEU A 46 8.87 4.29 19.02
C LEU A 46 9.55 5.60 19.45
N PHE A 47 9.05 6.29 20.48
CA PHE A 47 9.66 7.51 21.00
C PHE A 47 11.09 7.27 21.51
N PHE A 48 11.38 6.11 22.10
CA PHE A 48 12.74 5.74 22.51
C PHE A 48 13.54 5.05 21.39
N PHE A 49 13.01 4.06 20.70
CA PHE A 49 13.78 3.19 19.79
C PHE A 49 13.85 3.69 18.34
N MET A 50 13.00 4.62 17.90
CA MET A 50 13.02 5.13 16.53
C MET A 50 13.91 6.39 16.43
N GLU A 51 15.13 6.24 15.94
CA GLU A 51 15.95 7.40 15.58
C GLU A 51 15.30 8.22 14.46
N GLU A 52 15.33 9.55 14.56
CA GLU A 52 14.83 10.42 13.48
C GLU A 52 15.63 10.22 12.18
N THR A 53 15.01 9.59 11.19
CA THR A 53 15.57 9.37 9.84
C THR A 53 15.44 10.57 8.90
N ASN A 54 15.04 11.74 9.40
CA ASN A 54 14.80 12.95 8.60
C ASN A 54 16.12 13.62 8.18
N TYR A 55 16.78 13.01 7.19
CA TYR A 55 18.04 13.47 6.62
C TYR A 55 17.80 14.46 5.47
N HIS A 56 17.97 15.76 5.76
CA HIS A 56 17.95 16.80 4.74
C HIS A 56 19.20 16.74 3.85
N ARG A 57 19.09 16.01 2.73
CA ARG A 57 20.02 16.20 1.60
C ARG A 57 19.86 17.62 1.05
N LYS A 58 20.82 18.48 1.37
CA LYS A 58 21.07 19.68 0.57
C LYS A 58 21.64 19.19 -0.77
N THR A 59 20.80 19.14 -1.80
CA THR A 59 21.29 18.93 -3.17
C THR A 59 22.10 20.17 -3.55
N SER A 60 23.43 20.07 -3.44
CA SER A 60 24.31 20.89 -4.26
C SER A 60 23.97 20.58 -5.73
N GLY A 61 23.82 21.61 -6.55
CA GLY A 61 23.20 21.47 -7.87
C GLY A 61 24.08 20.77 -8.91
N ILE A 62 23.63 20.84 -10.17
CA ILE A 62 24.27 20.33 -11.40
C ILE A 62 24.01 18.81 -11.58
N VAL A 63 23.59 18.26 -12.73
CA VAL A 63 23.47 18.80 -14.11
C VAL A 63 22.02 18.70 -14.62
N ALA A 64 21.53 19.74 -15.29
CA ALA A 64 20.49 19.57 -16.32
C ALA A 64 21.21 19.55 -17.67
N GLY A 65 21.23 18.39 -18.32
CA GLY A 65 21.85 18.15 -19.62
C GLY A 65 21.06 17.03 -20.28
N THR A 66 20.06 17.39 -21.08
CA THR A 66 20.17 17.58 -22.54
C THR A 66 20.26 16.24 -23.24
N GLU A 67 19.18 15.91 -23.94
CA GLU A 67 19.08 14.76 -24.84
C GLU A 67 20.15 14.86 -25.93
N THR A 68 20.89 13.78 -26.16
CA THR A 68 21.67 13.57 -27.39
C THR A 68 21.49 12.13 -27.88
N PRO A 69 21.13 11.91 -29.16
CA PRO A 69 20.97 10.57 -29.72
C PRO A 69 22.32 9.91 -30.01
N PRO A 70 22.37 8.56 -30.17
CA PRO A 70 23.62 7.80 -30.23
C PRO A 70 24.29 7.85 -31.61
N PRO A 71 25.62 8.03 -31.68
CA PRO A 71 26.44 7.70 -32.84
C PRO A 71 27.32 6.46 -32.61
N GLU A 72 27.74 5.83 -33.70
CA GLU A 72 28.47 4.56 -33.75
C GLU A 72 29.95 4.66 -33.34
N ALA A 73 30.57 3.50 -33.13
CA ALA A 73 31.97 3.37 -32.76
C ALA A 73 32.93 3.48 -33.96
N THR A 74 34.05 4.20 -33.77
CA THR A 74 35.29 4.09 -34.55
C THR A 74 36.50 4.31 -33.64
N THR A 75 37.65 3.75 -34.02
CA THR A 75 38.90 3.57 -33.22
C THR A 75 40.03 4.53 -33.63
N GLU A 76 41.14 4.50 -32.85
CA GLU A 76 42.49 5.10 -33.12
C GLU A 76 42.55 6.66 -33.13
N ASP A 77 43.63 7.43 -32.86
CA ASP A 77 44.99 7.32 -32.26
C ASP A 77 45.54 8.78 -32.09
N ASP A 78 46.67 9.17 -31.44
CA ASP A 78 47.47 8.72 -30.28
C ASP A 78 48.54 9.85 -29.96
N TYR A 79 49.49 9.62 -29.03
CA TYR A 79 50.77 10.33 -28.75
C TYR A 79 50.84 11.62 -27.87
N GLU A 80 51.49 11.42 -26.71
CA GLU A 80 52.61 12.18 -26.10
C GLU A 80 52.71 13.73 -26.11
N LYS A 81 52.79 14.34 -24.90
CA LYS A 81 54.06 14.89 -24.30
C LYS A 81 53.88 15.56 -22.92
N ASN A 82 54.76 15.25 -21.97
CA ASN A 82 55.01 16.07 -20.75
C ASN A 82 56.04 17.18 -21.05
N PRO A 83 56.02 18.36 -20.37
CA PRO A 83 56.97 18.57 -19.25
C PRO A 83 56.65 19.67 -18.17
N VAL A 84 57.06 19.40 -16.91
CA VAL A 84 57.92 20.28 -16.04
C VAL A 84 57.41 21.62 -15.41
N ILE A 85 57.16 21.56 -14.07
CA ILE A 85 57.60 22.48 -12.96
C ILE A 85 56.89 23.84 -12.61
N LYS A 86 56.46 23.93 -11.32
CA LYS A 86 56.25 25.11 -10.39
C LYS A 86 55.28 26.24 -10.81
N ASN A 87 54.27 26.65 -10.03
CA ASN A 87 54.34 27.17 -8.64
C ASN A 87 52.93 27.50 -8.04
N THR A 88 52.87 27.64 -6.70
CA THR A 88 51.85 28.37 -5.90
C THR A 88 50.39 27.88 -5.89
N ALA A 89 50.03 27.05 -4.89
CA ALA A 89 49.01 27.38 -3.87
C ALA A 89 48.89 26.28 -2.78
N THR A 90 49.06 26.66 -1.52
CA THR A 90 48.56 25.95 -0.33
C THR A 90 47.96 26.99 0.62
N PRO A 91 47.06 26.63 1.55
CA PRO A 91 46.02 25.61 1.49
C PRO A 91 44.63 26.23 1.75
N THR A 92 43.53 25.51 1.47
CA THR A 92 42.26 25.77 2.18
C THR A 92 41.40 24.53 2.29
N GLU A 93 41.35 23.94 3.49
CA GLU A 93 40.20 23.13 3.92
C GLU A 93 38.95 24.01 3.88
N ASN A 94 37.98 23.68 3.03
CA ASN A 94 36.64 24.29 2.98
C ASN A 94 35.76 23.41 2.08
N GLY A 95 34.76 22.67 2.55
CA GLY A 95 34.31 22.51 3.93
C GLY A 95 33.09 21.59 3.93
N GLU A 96 33.31 20.27 3.91
CA GLU A 96 32.23 19.31 4.15
C GLU A 96 31.78 19.43 5.60
N TRP A 97 30.80 20.31 5.81
CA TRP A 97 30.09 20.44 7.08
C TRP A 97 29.21 19.20 7.26
N THR A 98 29.84 18.08 7.64
CA THR A 98 29.16 16.99 8.30
C THR A 98 28.63 17.57 9.62
N PRO A 99 27.31 17.76 9.78
CA PRO A 99 26.79 18.23 11.04
C PRO A 99 27.13 17.17 12.09
N ALA A 100 27.79 17.58 13.17
CA ALA A 100 28.27 16.68 14.21
C ALA A 100 27.18 15.67 14.62
N PRO A 101 27.51 14.39 14.87
CA PRO A 101 26.53 13.36 15.15
C PRO A 101 25.71 13.76 16.37
N LYS A 102 24.45 14.16 16.13
CA LYS A 102 23.58 14.70 17.17
C LYS A 102 23.44 13.67 18.28
N THR A 103 23.76 14.08 19.51
CA THR A 103 23.58 13.25 20.71
C THR A 103 22.15 12.74 20.77
N TYR A 104 21.95 11.51 21.23
CA TYR A 104 20.64 10.84 21.28
C TYR A 104 19.52 11.70 21.87
N ILE A 105 19.80 12.46 22.95
CA ILE A 105 18.86 13.41 23.58
C ILE A 105 18.52 14.60 22.66
N GLN A 106 19.47 15.08 21.85
CA GLN A 106 19.27 16.15 20.86
C GLN A 106 18.58 15.64 19.57
N LYS A 107 18.66 14.34 19.29
CA LYS A 107 17.81 13.66 18.30
C LYS A 107 16.36 13.58 18.78
N LEU A 108 16.12 13.30 20.08
CA LEU A 108 14.80 13.18 20.71
C LEU A 108 13.93 14.47 20.79
N SER A 109 14.42 15.60 20.26
CA SER A 109 13.71 16.87 20.28
C SER A 109 12.43 16.81 19.42
N VAL A 110 11.28 16.78 20.09
CA VAL A 110 9.91 16.71 19.52
C VAL A 110 9.58 17.88 18.59
N TRP A 111 10.23 19.03 18.80
CA TRP A 111 9.99 20.25 18.03
C TRP A 111 11.29 20.77 17.40
N LYS A 112 11.43 20.55 16.10
CA LYS A 112 12.46 21.18 15.26
C LYS A 112 11.75 21.98 14.17
N PRO A 113 11.83 23.32 14.16
CA PRO A 113 11.35 24.12 13.04
C PRO A 113 12.11 23.68 11.78
N ASN A 114 11.41 23.08 10.83
CA ASN A 114 12.01 22.58 9.59
C ASN A 114 11.97 23.69 8.52
N PRO A 115 13.11 24.29 8.14
CA PRO A 115 13.14 25.33 7.10
C PRO A 115 12.95 24.77 5.67
N GLY A 116 12.86 23.45 5.49
CA GLY A 116 12.72 22.78 4.20
C GLY A 116 11.26 22.53 3.79
N GLN A 117 10.65 23.52 3.11
CA GLN A 117 9.32 23.50 2.44
C GLN A 117 8.11 23.07 3.28
N SER A 118 7.06 23.90 3.28
CA SER A 118 5.82 23.58 4.00
C SER A 118 5.21 22.25 3.53
N MET A 119 4.77 21.42 4.49
CA MET A 119 4.10 20.15 4.20
C MET A 119 2.87 20.37 3.30
N ILE A 120 2.21 21.51 3.46
CA ILE A 120 1.10 21.99 2.62
C ILE A 120 1.54 22.13 1.15
N SER A 121 2.72 22.69 0.86
CA SER A 121 3.21 22.80 -0.53
C SER A 121 3.51 21.42 -1.14
N ARG A 122 3.97 20.45 -0.33
CA ARG A 122 4.12 19.04 -0.77
C ARG A 122 2.75 18.39 -1.02
N ALA A 123 1.77 18.58 -0.14
CA ALA A 123 0.41 18.07 -0.33
C ALA A 123 -0.27 18.65 -1.58
N ILE A 124 -0.10 19.95 -1.85
CA ILE A 124 -0.59 20.61 -3.07
C ILE A 124 0.12 20.05 -4.33
N ARG A 125 1.43 19.74 -4.26
CA ARG A 125 2.11 19.04 -5.37
C ARG A 125 1.54 17.64 -5.61
N SER A 126 1.26 16.86 -4.55
CA SER A 126 0.57 15.58 -4.67
C SER A 126 -0.82 15.73 -5.32
N LEU A 127 -1.56 16.78 -4.97
CA LEU A 127 -2.86 17.08 -5.57
C LEU A 127 -2.77 17.46 -7.06
N LYS A 128 -1.70 18.14 -7.50
CA LYS A 128 -1.45 18.44 -8.92
C LYS A 128 -1.20 17.18 -9.77
N TYR A 129 -0.64 16.11 -9.21
CA TYR A 129 -0.51 14.84 -9.93
C TYR A 129 -1.87 14.15 -10.16
N LEU A 130 -2.88 14.43 -9.33
CA LEU A 130 -4.25 13.91 -9.50
C LEU A 130 -4.93 14.45 -10.76
N THR A 131 -4.45 15.55 -11.34
CA THR A 131 -4.89 16.10 -12.63
C THR A 131 -4.51 15.19 -13.82
N TRP A 132 -3.57 14.26 -13.67
CA TRP A 132 -3.23 13.31 -14.73
C TRP A 132 -4.28 12.18 -14.80
N PRO A 133 -4.92 11.93 -15.97
CA PRO A 133 -6.05 10.98 -16.07
C PRO A 133 -5.75 9.57 -15.57
N VAL A 134 -4.52 9.09 -15.76
CA VAL A 134 -4.05 7.77 -15.29
C VAL A 134 -4.03 7.69 -13.76
N ILE A 135 -3.63 8.79 -13.08
CA ILE A 135 -3.55 8.88 -11.63
C ILE A 135 -4.96 9.04 -11.04
N PHE A 136 -5.83 9.80 -11.71
CA PHE A 136 -7.25 9.88 -11.37
C PHE A 136 -7.95 8.51 -11.46
N TYR A 137 -7.79 7.80 -12.58
CA TYR A 137 -8.42 6.49 -12.80
C TYR A 137 -7.95 5.43 -11.79
N SER A 138 -6.64 5.32 -11.55
CA SER A 138 -6.09 4.38 -10.57
C SER A 138 -6.52 4.70 -9.14
N GLY A 139 -6.56 5.99 -8.76
CA GLY A 139 -7.10 6.43 -7.48
C GLY A 139 -8.59 6.14 -7.32
N PHE A 140 -9.41 6.40 -8.35
CA PHE A 140 -10.84 6.10 -8.36
C PHE A 140 -11.12 4.60 -8.27
N SER A 141 -10.40 3.77 -9.04
CA SER A 141 -10.50 2.32 -9.00
C SER A 141 -10.17 1.78 -7.60
N TYR A 142 -9.05 2.20 -7.02
CA TYR A 142 -8.66 1.84 -5.65
C TYR A 142 -9.69 2.28 -4.60
N GLY A 143 -10.20 3.51 -4.71
CA GLY A 143 -11.25 4.05 -3.83
C GLY A 143 -12.55 3.24 -3.91
N SER A 144 -12.96 2.79 -5.10
CA SER A 144 -14.15 1.95 -5.29
C SER A 144 -14.04 0.64 -4.50
N TYR A 145 -12.91 -0.08 -4.58
CA TYR A 145 -12.69 -1.28 -3.78
C TYR A 145 -12.73 -1.02 -2.26
N LEU A 146 -12.17 0.12 -1.81
CA LEU A 146 -12.23 0.51 -0.40
C LEU A 146 -13.65 0.84 0.09
N ILE A 147 -14.51 1.41 -0.76
CA ILE A 147 -15.92 1.67 -0.40
C ILE A 147 -16.63 0.34 -0.12
N TRP A 148 -16.53 -0.64 -1.02
CA TRP A 148 -17.18 -1.95 -0.82
C TRP A 148 -16.64 -2.73 0.38
N PHE A 149 -15.34 -2.65 0.64
CA PHE A 149 -14.72 -3.15 1.86
C PHE A 149 -15.35 -2.53 3.13
N ASN A 150 -15.46 -1.20 3.18
CA ASN A 150 -16.03 -0.51 4.34
C ASN A 150 -17.53 -0.79 4.51
N VAL A 151 -18.29 -0.84 3.43
CA VAL A 151 -19.73 -1.21 3.45
C VAL A 151 -19.91 -2.61 4.03
N LEU A 152 -19.08 -3.60 3.64
CA LEU A 152 -19.14 -4.94 4.22
C LEU A 152 -18.83 -4.91 5.72
N ASN A 153 -17.75 -4.24 6.15
CA ASN A 153 -17.39 -4.17 7.57
C ASN A 153 -18.48 -3.51 8.43
N ALA A 154 -19.05 -2.40 7.96
CA ALA A 154 -20.10 -1.68 8.66
C ALA A 154 -21.42 -2.46 8.73
N THR A 155 -21.77 -3.20 7.67
CA THR A 155 -23.04 -3.94 7.61
C THR A 155 -22.98 -5.34 8.21
N ALA A 156 -21.80 -5.98 8.31
CA ALA A 156 -21.66 -7.34 8.84
C ALA A 156 -22.25 -7.53 10.24
N SER A 157 -21.98 -6.61 11.17
CA SER A 157 -22.54 -6.69 12.53
C SER A 157 -24.06 -6.48 12.57
N ILE A 158 -24.60 -5.63 11.69
CA ILE A 158 -26.03 -5.32 11.62
C ILE A 158 -26.81 -6.49 10.99
N ILE A 159 -26.29 -7.06 9.90
CA ILE A 159 -26.94 -8.13 9.13
C ILE A 159 -26.87 -9.47 9.89
N LEU A 160 -25.70 -9.83 10.42
CA LEU A 160 -25.50 -11.11 11.12
C LEU A 160 -26.03 -11.06 12.56
N GLY A 161 -25.98 -9.91 13.23
CA GLY A 161 -26.54 -9.73 14.57
C GLY A 161 -28.07 -9.55 14.59
N GLY A 162 -28.67 -9.16 13.46
CA GLY A 162 -30.12 -9.02 13.34
C GLY A 162 -30.87 -10.37 13.22
N SER A 163 -32.18 -10.30 13.39
CA SER A 163 -33.07 -11.39 12.95
C SER A 163 -32.92 -11.58 11.44
N PRO A 164 -32.70 -12.81 10.93
CA PRO A 164 -32.95 -14.11 11.55
C PRO A 164 -31.70 -14.85 12.08
N TYR A 165 -30.48 -14.35 11.84
CA TYR A 165 -29.25 -15.07 12.22
C TYR A 165 -28.91 -14.93 13.70
N ASN A 166 -29.19 -13.76 14.29
CA ASN A 166 -29.00 -13.46 15.72
C ASN A 166 -27.61 -13.88 16.26
N PHE A 167 -26.54 -13.66 15.49
CA PHE A 167 -25.18 -14.00 15.89
C PHE A 167 -24.66 -13.04 16.98
N SER A 168 -24.09 -13.62 18.04
CA SER A 168 -23.34 -12.89 19.08
C SER A 168 -22.07 -12.24 18.50
N ALA A 169 -21.47 -11.26 19.16
CA ALA A 169 -20.36 -10.50 18.57
C ALA A 169 -19.11 -11.35 18.29
N SER A 170 -18.87 -12.41 19.08
CA SER A 170 -17.87 -13.44 18.79
C SER A 170 -18.16 -14.19 17.49
N MET A 171 -19.40 -14.63 17.26
CA MET A 171 -19.82 -15.30 16.02
C MET A 171 -19.70 -14.39 14.81
N VAL A 172 -20.11 -13.11 14.92
CA VAL A 172 -19.85 -12.09 13.89
C VAL A 172 -18.34 -11.94 13.66
N GLY A 173 -17.53 -11.88 14.73
CA GLY A 173 -16.06 -11.89 14.65
C GLY A 173 -15.51 -13.11 13.90
N THR A 174 -16.02 -14.32 14.12
CA THR A 174 -15.57 -15.53 13.42
C THR A 174 -15.89 -15.54 11.93
N SER A 175 -16.93 -14.83 11.47
CA SER A 175 -17.22 -14.74 10.02
C SER A 175 -16.09 -14.07 9.23
N TYR A 176 -15.34 -13.15 9.86
CA TYR A 176 -14.15 -12.52 9.27
C TYR A 176 -12.97 -13.48 9.07
N VAL A 177 -12.96 -14.67 9.70
CA VAL A 177 -11.99 -15.73 9.37
C VAL A 177 -12.11 -16.12 7.89
N ALA A 178 -13.33 -16.13 7.34
CA ALA A 178 -13.55 -16.40 5.92
C ALA A 178 -12.99 -15.28 5.02
N CYS A 179 -13.06 -14.01 5.46
CA CYS A 179 -12.35 -12.92 4.79
C CYS A 179 -10.83 -13.13 4.83
N CYS A 180 -10.26 -13.50 5.98
CA CYS A 180 -8.83 -13.81 6.08
C CYS A 180 -8.42 -14.96 5.14
N VAL A 181 -9.21 -16.03 5.03
CA VAL A 181 -8.98 -17.11 4.06
C VAL A 181 -9.05 -16.59 2.62
N GLY A 182 -10.02 -15.73 2.29
CA GLY A 182 -10.12 -15.06 0.99
C GLY A 182 -8.89 -14.19 0.66
N VAL A 183 -8.35 -13.47 1.65
CA VAL A 183 -7.12 -12.65 1.53
C VAL A 183 -5.88 -13.53 1.35
N VAL A 184 -5.75 -14.63 2.10
CA VAL A 184 -4.66 -15.61 1.93
C VAL A 184 -4.70 -16.16 0.50
N ALA A 185 -5.87 -16.67 0.08
CA ALA A 185 -6.06 -17.20 -1.26
C ALA A 185 -5.75 -16.16 -2.35
N ALA A 186 -6.20 -14.91 -2.20
CA ALA A 186 -5.87 -13.82 -3.11
C ALA A 186 -4.37 -13.53 -3.14
N SER A 187 -3.70 -13.41 -1.99
CA SER A 187 -2.27 -13.08 -1.93
C SER A 187 -1.38 -14.16 -2.57
N VAL A 188 -1.79 -15.43 -2.46
CA VAL A 188 -1.10 -16.58 -3.06
C VAL A 188 -1.43 -16.72 -4.55
N LEU A 189 -2.68 -16.51 -4.96
CA LEU A 189 -3.11 -16.68 -6.36
C LEU A 189 -2.75 -15.48 -7.24
N THR A 190 -2.82 -14.24 -6.73
CA THR A 190 -2.65 -13.02 -7.54
C THR A 190 -1.28 -12.96 -8.22
N GLY A 191 -0.19 -13.35 -7.53
CA GLY A 191 1.15 -13.34 -8.10
C GLY A 191 1.28 -14.31 -9.30
N PRO A 192 1.21 -15.63 -9.08
CA PRO A 192 1.35 -16.62 -10.14
C PRO A 192 0.29 -16.47 -11.25
N CYS A 193 -0.95 -16.10 -10.91
CA CYS A 193 -2.01 -15.92 -11.91
C CYS A 193 -1.77 -14.68 -12.78
N SER A 194 -1.34 -13.55 -12.20
CA SER A 194 -1.00 -12.34 -12.96
C SER A 194 0.14 -12.59 -13.94
N ASP A 195 1.21 -13.25 -13.48
CA ASP A 195 2.39 -13.53 -14.30
C ASP A 195 2.06 -14.56 -15.39
N TRP A 196 1.36 -15.65 -15.04
CA TRP A 196 0.92 -16.66 -16.01
C TRP A 196 0.00 -16.09 -17.08
N LEU A 197 -0.97 -15.25 -16.69
CA LEU A 197 -1.90 -14.62 -17.62
C LEU A 197 -1.16 -13.67 -18.58
N THR A 198 -0.26 -12.84 -18.04
CA THR A 198 0.56 -11.91 -18.84
C THR A 198 1.45 -12.67 -19.84
N ILE A 199 2.15 -13.72 -19.40
CA ILE A 199 2.96 -14.58 -20.27
C ILE A 199 2.09 -15.26 -21.35
N LYS A 200 0.88 -15.71 -20.99
CA LYS A 200 -0.05 -16.37 -21.91
C LYS A 200 -0.59 -15.42 -22.98
N LEU A 201 -0.93 -14.18 -22.63
CA LEU A 201 -1.34 -13.16 -23.61
C LEU A 201 -0.16 -12.71 -24.47
N ALA A 202 1.02 -12.44 -23.88
CA ALA A 202 2.22 -12.05 -24.62
C ALA A 202 2.63 -13.12 -25.66
N ARG A 203 2.58 -14.41 -25.32
CA ARG A 203 2.80 -15.51 -26.29
C ARG A 203 1.78 -15.53 -27.42
N ARG A 204 0.54 -15.08 -27.17
CA ARG A 204 -0.52 -15.01 -28.19
C ARG A 204 -0.37 -13.76 -29.09
N ASN A 205 0.24 -12.69 -28.59
CA ASN A 205 0.57 -11.46 -29.32
C ASN A 205 1.99 -11.46 -29.93
N GLY A 206 2.56 -12.63 -30.23
CA GLY A 206 3.87 -12.71 -30.91
C GLY A 206 5.08 -12.34 -30.05
N GLY A 207 4.95 -12.33 -28.72
CA GLY A 207 6.04 -12.04 -27.78
C GLY A 207 6.11 -10.58 -27.30
N ILE A 208 5.29 -9.69 -27.85
CA ILE A 208 5.20 -8.30 -27.42
C ILE A 208 4.31 -8.24 -26.17
N MET A 209 4.85 -7.74 -25.06
CA MET A 209 4.11 -7.58 -23.80
C MET A 209 3.54 -6.17 -23.70
N GLU A 210 2.25 -6.02 -24.00
CA GLU A 210 1.53 -4.76 -23.89
C GLU A 210 1.03 -4.52 -22.46
N ALA A 211 0.96 -3.25 -22.04
CA ALA A 211 0.42 -2.87 -20.73
C ALA A 211 -1.04 -3.32 -20.53
N GLU A 212 -1.80 -3.43 -21.63
CA GLU A 212 -3.22 -3.83 -21.62
C GLU A 212 -3.47 -5.26 -21.11
N HIS A 213 -2.46 -6.14 -21.13
CA HIS A 213 -2.61 -7.49 -20.58
C HIS A 213 -2.90 -7.47 -19.06
N ARG A 214 -2.54 -6.38 -18.36
CA ARG A 214 -2.90 -6.14 -16.94
C ARG A 214 -4.36 -5.71 -16.73
N LEU A 215 -5.10 -5.33 -17.77
CA LEU A 215 -6.52 -4.95 -17.68
C LEU A 215 -7.45 -6.17 -17.56
N TRP A 216 -7.05 -7.34 -18.07
CA TRP A 216 -7.85 -8.57 -17.98
C TRP A 216 -8.13 -9.03 -16.53
N PRO A 217 -7.15 -9.04 -15.61
CA PRO A 217 -7.40 -9.24 -14.18
C PRO A 217 -8.38 -8.23 -13.56
N PHE A 218 -8.33 -6.96 -13.97
CA PHE A 218 -9.31 -5.95 -13.53
C PHE A 218 -10.72 -6.28 -14.04
N ALA A 219 -10.87 -6.66 -15.32
CA ALA A 219 -12.16 -7.05 -15.89
C ALA A 219 -12.80 -8.24 -15.16
N MET A 220 -12.01 -9.23 -14.72
CA MET A 220 -12.51 -10.30 -13.84
C MET A 220 -13.02 -9.74 -12.50
N CYS A 221 -12.24 -8.87 -11.84
CA CYS A 221 -12.62 -8.28 -10.55
C CYS A 221 -13.91 -7.45 -10.66
N VAL A 222 -14.11 -6.74 -11.78
CA VAL A 222 -15.33 -5.96 -12.07
C VAL A 222 -16.59 -6.83 -12.15
N ILE A 223 -16.48 -8.14 -12.40
CA ILE A 223 -17.62 -9.08 -12.38
C ILE A 223 -17.77 -9.73 -10.98
N VAL A 224 -16.66 -10.13 -10.36
CA VAL A 224 -16.68 -10.86 -9.06
C VAL A 224 -17.15 -9.97 -7.90
N VAL A 225 -16.80 -8.67 -7.89
CA VAL A 225 -17.23 -7.72 -6.86
C VAL A 225 -18.76 -7.53 -6.83
N PRO A 226 -19.44 -7.13 -7.92
CA PRO A 226 -20.90 -6.99 -7.91
C PRO A 226 -21.61 -8.33 -7.69
N ALA A 227 -21.09 -9.46 -8.20
CA ALA A 227 -21.65 -10.77 -7.89
C ALA A 227 -21.63 -11.07 -6.38
N SER A 228 -20.52 -10.75 -5.70
CA SER A 228 -20.38 -10.92 -4.24
C SER A 228 -21.27 -9.94 -3.47
N LEU A 229 -21.41 -8.69 -3.94
CA LEU A 229 -22.29 -7.68 -3.34
C LEU A 229 -23.78 -8.04 -3.48
N ILE A 230 -24.19 -8.58 -4.63
CA ILE A 230 -25.54 -9.09 -4.85
C ILE A 230 -25.80 -10.26 -3.91
N LEU A 231 -24.87 -11.22 -3.81
CA LEU A 231 -25.01 -12.35 -2.88
C LEU A 231 -25.07 -11.90 -1.42
N TRP A 232 -24.33 -10.86 -1.03
CA TRP A 232 -24.39 -10.27 0.31
C TRP A 232 -25.72 -9.55 0.57
N GLY A 233 -26.07 -8.55 -0.26
CA GLY A 233 -27.24 -7.70 -0.05
C GLY A 233 -28.58 -8.39 -0.34
N VAL A 234 -28.70 -9.06 -1.49
CA VAL A 234 -29.91 -9.80 -1.86
C VAL A 234 -30.03 -11.10 -1.08
N GLY A 235 -28.91 -11.72 -0.69
CA GLY A 235 -28.90 -12.87 0.22
C GLY A 235 -29.35 -12.51 1.63
N ALA A 236 -28.91 -11.37 2.17
CA ALA A 236 -29.44 -10.82 3.42
C ALA A 236 -30.94 -10.51 3.34
N ALA A 237 -31.39 -9.86 2.26
CA ALA A 237 -32.81 -9.51 2.09
C ALA A 237 -33.73 -10.74 1.98
N ASN A 238 -33.31 -11.80 1.30
CA ASN A 238 -34.08 -13.04 1.11
C ASN A 238 -33.82 -14.10 2.20
N GLN A 239 -33.06 -13.77 3.25
CA GLN A 239 -32.74 -14.67 4.35
C GLN A 239 -32.10 -16.01 3.92
N VAL A 240 -31.18 -15.93 2.95
CA VAL A 240 -30.42 -17.07 2.44
C VAL A 240 -29.48 -17.60 3.51
N HIS A 241 -29.43 -18.92 3.69
CA HIS A 241 -28.63 -19.59 4.74
C HIS A 241 -27.23 -18.97 4.94
N TRP A 242 -26.84 -18.75 6.21
CA TRP A 242 -25.67 -17.97 6.63
C TRP A 242 -24.38 -18.30 5.87
N PHE A 243 -24.20 -19.56 5.46
CA PHE A 243 -23.06 -20.01 4.67
C PHE A 243 -22.90 -19.23 3.36
N GLY A 244 -24.01 -18.89 2.67
CA GLY A 244 -23.99 -18.07 1.46
C GLY A 244 -23.47 -16.65 1.69
N LEU A 245 -23.82 -16.04 2.83
CA LEU A 245 -23.28 -14.73 3.23
C LEU A 245 -21.78 -14.82 3.55
N ILE A 246 -21.34 -15.86 4.27
CA ILE A 246 -19.92 -16.06 4.58
C ILE A 246 -19.08 -16.35 3.31
N CYS A 247 -19.63 -17.08 2.34
CA CYS A 247 -19.03 -17.22 1.02
C CYS A 247 -18.92 -15.87 0.31
N ALA A 248 -19.96 -15.03 0.33
CA ALA A 248 -19.91 -13.67 -0.23
C ALA A 248 -18.83 -12.80 0.45
N MET A 249 -18.68 -12.91 1.77
CA MET A 249 -17.61 -12.22 2.52
C MET A 249 -16.21 -12.67 2.08
N ALA A 250 -16.01 -13.97 1.86
CA ALA A 250 -14.75 -14.53 1.40
C ALA A 250 -14.42 -14.12 -0.06
N THR A 251 -15.39 -14.19 -0.98
CA THR A 251 -15.18 -13.82 -2.38
C THR A 251 -15.00 -12.32 -2.57
N LEU A 252 -15.70 -11.49 -1.78
CA LEU A 252 -15.48 -10.04 -1.79
C LEU A 252 -14.10 -9.68 -1.22
N ALA A 253 -13.67 -10.31 -0.13
CA ALA A 253 -12.33 -10.10 0.44
C ALA A 253 -11.22 -10.54 -0.51
N PHE A 254 -11.42 -11.65 -1.23
CA PHE A 254 -10.55 -12.09 -2.32
C PHE A 254 -10.47 -11.03 -3.42
N ALA A 255 -11.61 -10.59 -3.95
CA ALA A 255 -11.67 -9.65 -5.07
C ALA A 255 -11.11 -8.26 -4.74
N VAL A 256 -11.37 -7.74 -3.53
CA VAL A 256 -10.78 -6.49 -3.03
C VAL A 256 -9.26 -6.62 -2.91
N THR A 257 -8.75 -7.71 -2.35
CA THR A 257 -7.30 -7.94 -2.21
C THR A 257 -6.60 -8.04 -3.57
N CYS A 258 -7.21 -8.75 -4.52
CA CYS A 258 -6.76 -8.79 -5.91
C CYS A 258 -6.75 -7.39 -6.55
N GLY A 259 -7.88 -6.66 -6.49
CA GLY A 259 -8.02 -5.32 -7.06
C GLY A 259 -7.01 -4.31 -6.51
N VAL A 260 -6.84 -4.26 -5.19
CA VAL A 260 -5.81 -3.44 -4.51
C VAL A 260 -4.40 -3.79 -5.00
N SER A 261 -4.07 -5.08 -5.05
CA SER A 261 -2.77 -5.55 -5.50
C SER A 261 -2.50 -5.18 -6.96
N LEU A 262 -3.50 -5.31 -7.83
CA LEU A 262 -3.41 -4.95 -9.25
C LEU A 262 -3.24 -3.44 -9.44
N SER A 263 -3.97 -2.61 -8.69
CA SER A 263 -3.84 -1.14 -8.74
C SER A 263 -2.44 -0.65 -8.36
N ILE A 264 -1.80 -1.27 -7.36
CA ILE A 264 -0.42 -0.94 -6.97
C ILE A 264 0.58 -1.34 -8.05
N ASN A 265 0.33 -2.44 -8.77
CA ASN A 265 1.16 -2.92 -9.89
C ASN A 265 0.79 -2.30 -11.26
N TYR A 266 -0.09 -1.29 -11.31
CA TYR A 266 -0.46 -0.60 -12.56
C TYR A 266 0.52 0.53 -12.96
N ARG A 267 1.57 0.73 -12.17
CA ARG A 267 2.67 1.68 -12.44
C ARG A 267 3.87 0.99 -13.08
#